data_AF-A0A3D2JRS8-F1
#
_entry.id   AF-A0A3D2JRS8-F1
#
_cell.length_a   1.000
_cell.length_b   1.000
_cell.length_c   1.000
_cell.angle_alpha   90.00
_cell.angle_beta   90.00
_cell.angle_gamma   90.00
#
_symmetry.space_group_name_H-M   'P 1'
#
loop_
_entity.id
_entity.type
_entity.pdbx_description
1 polymer ?
#
loop_
_entity_poly.entity_id
_entity_poly.type
_entity_poly.pdbx_seq_one_letter_code
_entity_poly.pdbx_strand_id
1 'polypeptide(L)'
;MAETENSTLEARLRDAETRKEGSYDKRTDHLDEETGASLFINRLILEDSPYLLQHAHNPVNWYPWGDEAFAAARAENKPIFLSIGYSTCHWCHV
;
A
#
# COMPACT_ATOMS: atom_id res chain seq x y z
N MET A 1 -0.57 1.88 22.76
CA MET A 1 -0.53 0.53 22.15
C MET A 1 -0.71 0.61 20.65
N ALA A 2 -1.82 1.17 20.14
CA ALA A 2 -2.06 1.31 18.69
C ALA A 2 -1.01 2.17 17.93
N GLU A 3 -0.51 3.26 18.52
CA GLU A 3 0.55 4.09 17.88
C GLU A 3 1.88 3.35 17.74
N THR A 4 2.23 2.51 18.71
CA THR A 4 3.46 1.69 18.68
C THR A 4 3.37 0.60 17.63
N GLU A 5 2.19 -0.02 17.47
CA GLU A 5 1.92 -1.01 16.42
C GLU A 5 1.97 -0.38 15.02
N ASN A 6 1.37 0.79 14.84
CA ASN A 6 1.43 1.53 13.57
C ASN A 6 2.85 1.96 13.21
N SER A 7 3.63 2.47 14.17
CA SER A 7 5.03 2.84 13.95
C SER A 7 5.90 1.62 13.58
N THR A 8 5.65 0.47 14.21
CA THR A 8 6.36 -0.78 13.89
C THR A 8 6.02 -1.28 12.49
N LEU A 9 4.75 -1.21 12.12
CA LEU A 9 4.30 -1.57 10.77
C LEU A 9 4.95 -0.68 9.73
N GLU A 10 4.90 0.64 9.91
CA GLU A 10 5.46 1.59 8.95
C GLU A 10 6.94 1.35 8.72
N ALA A 11 7.73 1.15 9.78
CA ALA A 11 9.15 0.81 9.66
C ALA A 11 9.37 -0.46 8.81
N ARG A 12 8.54 -1.50 9.00
CA ARG A 12 8.61 -2.74 8.20
C ARG A 12 8.24 -2.50 6.74
N LEU A 13 7.26 -1.65 6.46
CA LEU A 13 6.88 -1.31 5.09
C LEU A 13 7.99 -0.53 4.39
N ARG A 14 8.65 0.40 5.09
CA ARG A 14 9.79 1.16 4.55
C ARG A 14 11.02 0.29 4.30
N ASP A 15 11.32 -0.68 5.18
CA ASP A 15 12.36 -1.69 4.92
C ASP A 15 12.07 -2.48 3.63
N ALA A 16 10.80 -2.88 3.43
CA ALA A 16 10.40 -3.56 2.19
C ALA A 16 10.52 -2.66 0.95
N GLU A 17 10.17 -1.38 1.05
CA GLU A 17 10.35 -0.38 -0.01
C GLU A 17 11.82 -0.28 -0.42
N THR A 18 12.74 -0.14 0.54
CA THR A 18 14.18 -0.07 0.26
C THR A 18 14.68 -1.33 -0.47
N ARG A 19 14.20 -2.52 -0.10
CA ARG A 19 14.57 -3.77 -0.78
C ARG A 19 14.04 -3.88 -2.22
N LYS A 20 12.94 -3.18 -2.52
CA LYS A 20 12.30 -3.16 -3.85
C LYS A 20 12.66 -1.91 -4.66
N GLU A 21 13.65 -1.14 -4.21
CA GLU A 21 14.07 0.08 -4.91
C GLU A 21 14.50 -0.24 -6.35
N GLY A 22 13.95 0.52 -7.31
CA GLY A 22 14.19 0.31 -8.74
C GLY A 22 13.47 -0.89 -9.36
N SER A 23 12.71 -1.69 -8.59
CA SER A 23 12.03 -2.89 -9.12
C SER A 23 10.61 -2.63 -9.63
N TYR A 24 10.03 -1.46 -9.36
CA TYR A 24 8.68 -1.08 -9.79
C TYR A 24 8.56 0.44 -10.02
N ASP A 25 7.55 0.82 -10.78
CA ASP A 25 7.22 2.22 -11.07
C ASP A 25 6.35 2.80 -9.94
N LYS A 26 6.86 3.84 -9.25
CA LYS A 26 6.12 4.55 -8.20
C LYS A 26 5.15 5.53 -8.85
N ARG A 27 3.87 5.16 -8.94
CA ARG A 27 2.81 6.00 -9.51
C ARG A 27 2.05 6.78 -8.45
N THR A 28 2.68 7.80 -7.89
CA THR A 28 2.06 8.70 -6.92
C THR A 28 2.57 10.13 -7.09
N ASP A 29 1.67 11.10 -6.95
CA ASP A 29 2.00 12.53 -6.89
C ASP A 29 2.17 13.01 -5.43
N HIS A 30 1.93 12.13 -4.45
CA HIS A 30 2.02 12.44 -3.04
C HIS A 30 3.46 12.26 -2.54
N LEU A 31 4.32 13.19 -2.94
CA LEU A 31 5.72 13.24 -2.55
C LEU A 31 5.97 14.37 -1.55
N ASP A 32 6.89 14.13 -0.62
CA ASP A 32 7.40 15.14 0.28
C ASP A 32 8.24 16.16 -0.51
N GLU A 33 7.98 17.45 -0.33
CA GLU A 33 8.59 18.51 -1.14
C GLU A 33 10.11 18.67 -0.88
N GLU A 34 10.58 18.32 0.32
CA GLU A 34 11.98 18.49 0.70
C GLU A 34 12.83 17.26 0.36
N THR A 35 12.29 16.07 0.60
CA THR A 35 13.01 14.79 0.49
C THR A 35 12.71 14.02 -0.80
N GLY A 36 11.59 14.33 -1.48
CA GLY A 36 11.10 13.58 -2.63
C GLY A 36 10.58 12.17 -2.28
N ALA A 37 10.51 11.82 -0.99
CA ALA A 37 10.00 10.53 -0.53
C ALA A 37 8.48 10.45 -0.67
N SER A 38 7.93 9.24 -0.84
CA SER A 38 6.47 9.08 -0.87
C SER A 38 5.87 9.37 0.52
N LEU A 39 4.87 10.24 0.58
CA LEU A 39 4.16 10.58 1.82
C LEU A 39 3.41 9.36 2.38
N PHE A 40 2.87 8.53 1.49
CA PHE A 40 2.10 7.35 1.86
C PHE A 40 2.84 6.06 1.51
N ILE A 41 2.61 5.04 2.33
CA ILE A 41 2.98 3.66 2.06
C ILE A 41 1.92 2.74 2.70
N ASN A 42 1.50 1.71 1.97
CA ASN A 42 0.56 0.72 2.45
C ASN A 42 1.11 -0.71 2.26
N ARG A 43 0.32 -1.71 2.65
CA ARG A 43 0.75 -3.11 2.71
C ARG A 43 1.05 -3.72 1.33
N LEU A 44 0.57 -3.11 0.25
CA LEU A 44 0.82 -3.62 -1.10
C LEU A 44 2.31 -3.58 -1.48
N ILE A 45 3.16 -2.84 -0.76
CA ILE A 45 4.63 -2.89 -0.95
C ILE A 45 5.22 -4.30 -0.67
N LEU A 46 4.50 -5.14 0.09
CA LEU A 46 4.92 -6.50 0.41
C LEU A 46 4.56 -7.51 -0.69
N GLU A 47 3.75 -7.11 -1.67
CA GLU A 47 3.33 -7.97 -2.77
C GLU A 47 4.39 -8.02 -3.88
N ASP A 48 4.33 -9.05 -4.71
CA ASP A 48 5.22 -9.21 -5.87
C ASP A 48 4.57 -8.76 -7.18
N SER A 49 3.24 -8.61 -7.20
CA SER A 49 2.50 -8.18 -8.38
C SER A 49 2.87 -6.74 -8.75
N PRO A 50 3.38 -6.48 -9.98
CA PRO A 50 3.68 -5.11 -10.42
C PRO A 50 2.45 -4.20 -10.40
N TYR A 51 1.26 -4.75 -10.64
CA TYR A 51 -0.01 -4.00 -10.57
C TYR A 51 -0.30 -3.52 -9.14
N LEU A 52 -0.11 -4.38 -8.14
CA LEU A 52 -0.35 -4.00 -6.74
C LEU A 52 0.70 -3.01 -6.23
N LEU A 53 1.97 -3.20 -6.62
CA LEU A 53 3.07 -2.30 -6.27
C LEU A 53 2.86 -0.87 -6.77
N GLN A 54 2.24 -0.68 -7.94
CA GLN A 54 1.88 0.65 -8.44
C GLN A 54 0.93 1.41 -7.50
N HIS A 55 0.16 0.71 -6.66
CA HIS A 55 -0.78 1.28 -5.70
C HIS A 55 -0.23 1.35 -4.26
N ALA A 56 1.03 0.96 -4.04
CA ALA A 56 1.65 0.88 -2.71
C ALA A 56 1.82 2.25 -2.03
N HIS A 57 1.81 3.35 -2.80
CA HIS A 57 1.99 4.72 -2.32
C HIS A 57 0.74 5.61 -2.50
N ASN A 58 -0.41 4.98 -2.73
CA ASN A 58 -1.69 5.68 -2.76
C ASN A 58 -2.07 6.10 -1.33
N PRO A 59 -2.81 7.21 -1.16
CA PRO A 59 -3.28 7.67 0.15
C PRO A 59 -4.29 6.70 0.79
N VAL A 60 -4.89 5.81 0.00
CA VAL A 60 -5.72 4.73 0.50
C VAL A 60 -4.84 3.66 1.15
N ASN A 61 -5.15 3.33 2.41
CA ASN A 61 -4.49 2.24 3.14
C ASN A 61 -4.96 0.87 2.61
N TRP A 62 -4.50 0.50 1.42
CA TRP A 62 -4.83 -0.78 0.81
C TRP A 62 -4.27 -1.96 1.59
N TYR A 63 -5.07 -3.02 1.67
CA TYR A 63 -4.66 -4.34 2.13
C TYR A 63 -4.69 -5.29 0.93
N PRO A 64 -3.73 -6.22 0.81
CA PRO A 64 -3.92 -7.37 -0.07
C PRO A 64 -5.08 -8.23 0.45
N TRP A 65 -5.62 -9.06 -0.43
CA TRP A 65 -6.65 -10.02 -0.03
C TRP A 65 -6.08 -11.03 0.97
N GLY A 66 -6.63 -11.09 2.17
CA GLY A 66 -6.18 -12.02 3.20
C GLY A 66 -6.80 -11.75 4.57
N ASP A 67 -6.48 -12.62 5.54
CA ASP A 67 -7.09 -12.62 6.87
C ASP A 67 -6.91 -11.31 7.64
N GLU A 68 -5.80 -10.61 7.45
CA GLU A 68 -5.52 -9.33 8.10
C GLU A 68 -6.59 -8.27 7.78
N ALA A 69 -6.98 -8.17 6.50
CA ALA A 69 -8.00 -7.21 6.06
C ALA A 69 -9.37 -7.48 6.71
N PHE A 70 -9.77 -8.76 6.77
CA PHE A 70 -11.02 -9.17 7.40
C PHE A 70 -10.99 -9.00 8.93
N ALA A 71 -9.85 -9.26 9.56
CA ALA A 71 -9.68 -9.04 10.99
C ALA A 71 -9.80 -7.56 11.34
N ALA A 72 -9.15 -6.67 10.58
CA ALA A 72 -9.26 -5.22 10.73
C ALA A 72 -10.71 -4.74 10.53
N ALA A 73 -11.38 -5.19 9.46
CA ALA A 73 -12.77 -4.83 9.18
C ALA A 73 -13.72 -5.22 10.32
N ARG A 74 -13.56 -6.43 10.89
CA ARG A 74 -14.35 -6.87 12.06
C ARG A 74 -14.04 -6.07 13.32
N ALA A 75 -12.76 -5.83 13.61
CA ALA A 75 -12.33 -5.10 14.80
C ALA A 75 -12.81 -3.64 14.78
N GLU A 76 -12.78 -3.00 13.61
CA GLU A 76 -13.21 -1.62 13.42
C GLU A 76 -14.70 -1.46 13.12
N ASN A 77 -15.42 -2.58 12.93
CA ASN A 77 -16.82 -2.60 12.49
C ASN A 77 -17.05 -1.76 11.22
N LYS A 78 -16.19 -1.94 10.22
CA LYS A 78 -16.24 -1.25 8.93
C LYS A 78 -16.49 -2.23 7.78
N PRO A 79 -17.25 -1.85 6.74
CA PRO A 79 -17.39 -2.67 5.54
C PRO A 79 -16.07 -2.77 4.77
N ILE A 80 -15.93 -3.81 3.95
CA ILE A 80 -14.80 -3.97 3.04
C ILE A 80 -15.16 -3.39 1.68
N PHE A 81 -14.31 -2.48 1.18
CA PHE A 81 -14.32 -2.07 -0.21
C PHE A 81 -13.33 -2.94 -0.99
N LEU A 82 -13.84 -3.84 -1.84
CA LEU A 82 -13.01 -4.72 -2.65
C LEU A 82 -12.84 -4.13 -4.06
N SER A 83 -11.60 -3.81 -4.41
CA SER A 83 -11.19 -3.40 -5.76
C SER A 83 -10.42 -4.52 -6.44
N ILE A 84 -10.78 -4.89 -7.67
CA ILE A 84 -10.13 -5.94 -8.45
C ILE A 84 -9.75 -5.37 -9.81
N GLY A 85 -8.50 -5.56 -10.21
CA GLY A 85 -7.97 -5.10 -11.48
C GLY A 85 -6.74 -5.90 -11.91
N TYR A 86 -6.15 -5.52 -13.05
CA TYR A 86 -4.97 -6.15 -13.61
C TYR A 86 -4.19 -5.15 -14.48
N SER A 87 -2.90 -5.42 -14.74
CA SER A 87 -1.94 -4.48 -15.35
C SER A 87 -2.25 -4.02 -16.78
N THR A 88 -3.08 -4.74 -17.53
CA THR A 88 -3.46 -4.40 -18.91
C THR A 88 -4.93 -3.96 -19.04
N CYS A 89 -5.61 -3.75 -17.92
CA CYS A 89 -6.96 -3.23 -17.86
C CYS A 89 -6.99 -1.73 -18.19
N HIS A 90 -7.60 -1.33 -19.29
CA HIS A 90 -7.68 0.09 -19.66
C HIS A 90 -8.33 0.94 -18.55
N TRP A 91 -9.52 0.54 -18.08
CA TRP A 91 -10.29 1.28 -17.09
C TRP A 91 -9.75 1.20 -15.65
N CYS A 92 -8.69 0.42 -15.41
CA CYS A 92 -8.06 0.34 -14.10
C CYS A 92 -6.91 1.36 -13.94
N HIS A 93 -6.49 1.99 -15.04
CA HIS A 93 -5.40 2.98 -15.08
C HIS A 93 -5.88 4.37 -15.54
N VAL A 94 -7.15 4.50 -15.94
CA VAL A 94 -7.79 5.77 -16.34
C VAL A 94 -8.24 6.54 -15.11
#